data_AF-A0A3N7D1T5-F1
#
_entry.id   AF-A0A3N7D1T5-F1
#
_cell.length_a   1.000
_cell.length_b   1.000
_cell.length_c   1.000
_cell.angle_alpha   90.00
_cell.angle_beta   90.00
_cell.angle_gamma   90.00
#
_symmetry.space_group_name_H-M   'P 1'
#
loop_
_entity.id
_entity.type
_entity.pdbx_description
1 polymer ?
#
loop_
_entity_poly.entity_id
_entity_poly.type
_entity_poly.pdbx_seq_one_letter_code
_entity_poly.pdbx_strand_id
1 'polypeptide(L)' 'MNPKLKNAIQIRQSVITEWLKEKDLRTVQYMAGHRYVSSTERYQTNNFEDLKEALNKHHPLK' A
#
# COMPACT_ATOMS: atom_id res chain seq x y z
N MET A 1 -17.13 -14.71 -8.54
CA MET A 1 -15.88 -13.99 -8.17
C MET A 1 -15.38 -14.56 -6.85
N ASN A 2 -14.10 -14.93 -6.76
CA ASN A 2 -13.54 -15.65 -5.61
C ASN A 2 -13.29 -14.68 -4.43
N PRO A 3 -13.96 -14.83 -3.27
CA PRO A 3 -13.92 -13.87 -2.16
C PRO A 3 -12.57 -13.83 -1.42
N LYS A 4 -11.64 -14.73 -1.75
CA LYS A 4 -10.27 -14.74 -1.18
C LYS A 4 -9.30 -13.81 -1.90
N LEU A 5 -9.62 -13.35 -3.12
CA LEU A 5 -8.78 -12.40 -3.83
C LEU A 5 -9.17 -10.99 -3.38
N LYS A 6 -8.42 -10.43 -2.42
CA LYS A 6 -8.43 -8.99 -2.19
C LYS A 6 -8.16 -8.32 -3.53
N ASN A 7 -9.02 -7.38 -3.90
CA ASN A 7 -9.05 -6.70 -5.21
C ASN A 7 -7.63 -6.41 -5.72
N ALA A 8 -7.35 -6.58 -7.01
CA ALA A 8 -6.03 -6.29 -7.60
C ALA A 8 -5.50 -4.89 -7.23
N ILE A 9 -6.41 -3.93 -7.02
CA ILE A 9 -6.10 -2.59 -6.52
C ILE A 9 -5.51 -2.64 -5.10
N GLN A 10 -6.09 -3.43 -4.19
CA GLN A 10 -5.58 -3.59 -2.81
C GLN A 10 -4.21 -4.24 -2.80
N ILE A 11 -3.99 -5.27 -3.62
CA ILE A 11 -2.68 -5.92 -3.76
C ILE A 11 -1.65 -4.89 -4.27
N ARG A 12 -2.00 -4.14 -5.31
CA ARG A 12 -1.14 -3.08 -5.85
C ARG A 12 -0.83 -2.02 -4.79
N GLN A 13 -1.80 -1.63 -3.98
CA GLN A 13 -1.59 -0.69 -2.88
C GLN A 13 -0.61 -1.23 -1.85
N SER A 14 -0.81 -2.46 -1.37
CA SER A 14 0.11 -3.09 -0.41
C SER A 14 1.53 -3.20 -0.95
N VAL A 15 1.69 -3.57 -2.23
CA VAL A 15 3.01 -3.69 -2.86
C VAL A 15 3.72 -2.35 -2.98
N ILE A 16 3.03 -1.29 -3.44
CA ILE A 16 3.62 0.05 -3.55
C ILE A 16 4.00 0.59 -2.16
N THR A 17 3.12 0.41 -1.17
CA THR A 17 3.39 0.78 0.22
C THR A 17 4.61 0.06 0.77
N GLU A 18 4.80 -1.23 0.48
CA GLU A 18 5.96 -1.98 0.94
C GLU A 18 7.25 -1.48 0.27
N TRP A 19 7.22 -1.23 -1.04
CA TRP A 19 8.38 -0.67 -1.75
C TRP A 19 8.81 0.68 -1.20
N LEU A 20 7.87 1.53 -0.76
CA LEU A 20 8.16 2.84 -0.17
C LEU A 20 8.85 2.77 1.20
N LYS A 21 8.86 1.60 1.86
CA LYS A 21 9.62 1.40 3.11
C LYS A 21 11.11 1.18 2.86
N GLU A 22 11.47 0.63 1.72
CA GLU A 22 12.84 0.20 1.42
C GLU A 22 13.54 1.02 0.33
N LYS A 23 12.77 1.72 -0.51
CA LYS A 23 13.27 2.39 -1.71
C LYS A 23 12.89 3.86 -1.73
N ASP A 24 13.66 4.65 -2.45
CA ASP A 24 13.37 6.06 -2.66
C ASP A 24 12.11 6.23 -3.53
N LEU A 25 11.41 7.35 -3.28
CA LEU A 25 10.15 7.69 -3.91
C LEU A 25 10.20 7.68 -5.45
N ARG A 26 11.34 8.11 -6.04
CA ARG A 26 11.52 8.17 -7.49
C ARG A 26 11.69 6.77 -8.09
N THR A 27 12.42 5.88 -7.45
CA THR A 27 12.50 4.46 -7.85
C THR A 27 11.12 3.81 -7.81
N VAL A 28 10.37 4.00 -6.71
CA VAL A 28 9.02 3.43 -6.60
C VAL A 28 8.07 3.99 -7.66
N GLN A 29 8.19 5.27 -8.01
CA GLN A 29 7.41 5.86 -9.10
C GLN A 29 7.61 5.10 -10.42
N TYR A 30 8.85 4.77 -10.78
CA TYR A 30 9.14 3.99 -11.99
C TYR A 30 8.59 2.57 -11.89
N MET A 31 8.79 1.90 -10.74
CA MET A 31 8.29 0.55 -10.52
C MET A 31 6.75 0.47 -10.57
N ALA A 32 6.07 1.50 -10.07
CA ALA A 32 4.61 1.62 -10.11
C ALA A 32 4.08 2.10 -11.47
N GLY A 33 4.95 2.51 -12.41
CA GLY A 33 4.56 3.05 -13.71
C GLY A 33 3.80 4.37 -13.61
N HIS A 34 4.11 5.19 -12.59
CA HIS A 34 3.41 6.45 -12.37
C HIS A 34 4.02 7.59 -13.17
N ARG A 35 3.17 8.30 -13.92
CA ARG A 35 3.60 9.47 -14.73
C ARG A 35 4.14 10.61 -13.88
N TYR A 36 3.58 10.82 -12.70
CA TYR A 36 3.96 11.90 -11.79
C TYR A 36 4.36 11.31 -10.43
N VAL A 37 5.38 11.89 -9.80
CA VAL A 37 5.86 11.47 -8.48
C VAL A 37 4.76 11.63 -7.42
N SER A 38 3.90 12.63 -7.56
CA SER A 38 2.75 12.88 -6.69
C SER A 38 1.71 11.76 -6.68
N SER A 39 1.63 10.94 -7.74
CA SER A 39 0.82 9.72 -7.74
C SER A 39 1.37 8.67 -6.77
N THR A 40 2.69 8.64 -6.55
CA THR A 40 3.37 7.74 -5.61
C THR A 40 3.40 8.32 -4.20
N GLU A 41 3.60 9.63 -4.04
CA GLU A 41 3.61 10.30 -2.72
C GLU A 41 2.33 10.07 -1.92
N ARG A 42 1.19 9.95 -2.60
CA ARG A 42 -0.12 9.64 -1.97
C ARG A 42 -0.11 8.35 -1.16
N TYR A 43 0.78 7.40 -1.48
CA TYR A 43 0.93 6.14 -0.74
C TYR A 43 1.78 6.31 0.52
N GLN A 44 2.63 7.34 0.61
CA GLN A 44 3.37 7.68 1.84
C GLN A 44 2.46 8.37 2.86
N THR A 45 1.54 9.23 2.39
CA THR A 45 0.60 9.96 3.27
C THR A 45 -0.51 9.07 3.84
N ASN A 46 -0.93 8.03 3.13
CA ASN A 46 -1.98 7.10 3.58
C ASN A 46 -1.48 6.01 4.55
N ASN A 47 -0.17 5.94 4.84
CA ASN A 47 0.43 4.86 5.62
C ASN A 47 0.18 4.91 7.15
N PHE A 48 -0.59 5.86 7.67
CA PHE A 48 -0.78 6.00 9.12
C PHE A 48 -2.03 5.31 9.70
N GLU A 49 -3.10 5.11 8.93
CA GLU A 49 -4.36 4.59 9.47
C GLU A 49 -4.68 3.15 9.00
N ASP A 50 -4.38 2.80 7.75
CA ASP A 50 -4.73 1.49 7.19
C ASP A 50 -3.94 0.31 7.81
N LEU A 51 -2.72 0.56 8.28
CA LEU A 51 -1.91 -0.45 8.99
C LEU A 51 -2.43 -0.71 10.42
N LYS A 52 -3.04 0.31 11.05
CA LYS A 52 -3.55 0.25 12.42
C LYS A 52 -4.89 -0.50 12.48
N GLU A 53 -5.74 -0.31 11.47
CA GLU A 53 -6.99 -1.08 11.32
C GLU A 53 -6.74 -2.55 10.95
N ALA A 54 -5.74 -2.84 10.10
CA ALA A 54 -5.37 -4.22 9.79
C ALA A 54 -4.79 -4.98 11.00
N LEU A 55 -4.08 -4.29 11.90
CA LEU A 55 -3.56 -4.83 13.17
C LEU A 55 -4.68 -5.13 14.18
N ASN A 56 -5.73 -4.28 14.22
CA ASN A 56 -6.89 -4.46 15.11
C ASN A 56 -7.84 -5.58 14.63
N LYS A 57 -7.95 -5.81 13.32
CA LYS A 57 -8.86 -6.84 12.77
C LYS A 57 -8.36 -8.28 12.93
N HIS A 58 -7.07 -8.47 13.20
CA HIS A 58 -6.45 -9.78 13.41
C HIS A 58 -5.88 -9.99 14.82
N HIS A 59 -6.12 -9.07 15.76
CA HIS A 59 -5.84 -9.28 17.19
C HIS A 59 -7.05 -9.94 17.89
N PRO A 60 -6.93 -11.16 18.43
CA PRO A 60 -8.00 -11.82 19.18
C PRO A 60 -8.07 -11.38 20.66
N LEU A 61 -7.73 -10.13 21.01
CA LEU A 61 -7.93 -9.64 22.38
C LEU A 61 -9.26 -8.90 22.51
N LYS A 62 -10.34 -9.70 22.41
CA LYS A 62 -11.30 -9.85 23.50
C LYS A 62 -11.76 -11.30 23.54
#